data_AF-A0A952QRJ2-F1
#
_entry.id   AF-A0A952QRJ2-F1
#
_cell.length_a   1.000
_cell.length_b   1.000
_cell.length_c   1.000
_cell.angle_alpha   90.00
_cell.angle_beta   90.00
_cell.angle_gamma   90.00
#
_symmetry.space_group_name_H-M   'P 1'
#
loop_
_entity.id
_entity.type
_entity.pdbx_description
1 polymer ?
#
loop_
_entity_poly.entity_id
_entity_poly.type
_entity_poly.pdbx_seq_one_letter_code
_entity_poly.pdbx_strand_id
1 'polypeptide(L)'
;MPARAGAPSGTRSVTYRGTVLDLQVVALNLVAGPRATDWVTDLISYAPDERTQGLIVGIGTGAMLLLPALAAVLKRRRTQARLAALAEQEGVERIQLRTGCLFNPIFYLSVNLILGCAVVAGIGPLVFGSDLMDRGEVFVPLILGVIVASVWQTVIVYRYFEPLPAKARPSRFLESRAAEFLGDACIYVNTMLFQVVWLTVATTQFEPVTSVQDAFGRLFYIFFAALLAYFPPRMLYLVEELRRPRGYLTLLLANAAMLYRLFVGGG
;
A
#
# COMPACT_ATOMS: atom_id res chain seq x y z
N MET A 1 7.33 -51.38 20.92
CA MET A 1 7.13 -50.64 19.65
C MET A 1 6.10 -49.54 19.89
N PRO A 2 6.49 -48.27 20.00
CA PRO A 2 5.51 -47.19 20.13
C PRO A 2 4.91 -46.86 18.75
N ALA A 3 3.60 -46.73 18.74
CA ALA A 3 2.79 -46.43 17.57
C ALA A 3 3.18 -45.06 16.97
N ARG A 4 3.50 -45.05 15.67
CA ARG A 4 3.60 -43.81 14.88
C ARG A 4 2.21 -43.19 14.81
N ALA A 5 2.00 -42.14 15.59
CA ALA A 5 0.85 -41.26 15.46
C ALA A 5 0.80 -40.73 14.01
N GLY A 6 -0.31 -41.01 13.33
CA GLY A 6 -0.57 -40.51 11.98
C GLY A 6 -0.51 -38.99 11.98
N ALA A 7 0.43 -38.45 11.21
CA ALA A 7 0.48 -37.02 10.94
C ALA A 7 -0.86 -36.61 10.31
N PRO A 8 -1.59 -35.63 10.87
CA PRO A 8 -2.77 -35.10 10.22
C PRO A 8 -2.32 -34.50 8.89
N SER A 9 -2.85 -35.05 7.80
CA SER A 9 -2.81 -34.49 6.45
C SER A 9 -3.64 -33.21 6.41
N GLY A 10 -3.18 -32.20 7.14
CA GLY A 10 -3.71 -30.85 7.08
C GLY A 10 -3.49 -30.34 5.67
N THR A 11 -4.58 -30.27 4.91
CA THR A 11 -4.65 -29.64 3.60
C THR A 11 -3.89 -28.32 3.63
N ARG A 12 -2.72 -28.31 2.97
CA ARG A 12 -1.96 -27.10 2.65
C ARG A 12 -2.79 -26.25 1.71
N SER A 13 -3.78 -25.51 2.23
CA SER A 13 -4.35 -24.39 1.51
C SER A 13 -3.31 -23.28 1.52
N VAL A 14 -2.31 -23.44 0.65
CA VAL A 14 -1.36 -22.39 0.32
C VAL A 14 -2.19 -21.21 -0.15
N THR A 15 -2.26 -20.20 0.69
CA THR A 15 -3.16 -19.07 0.49
C THR A 15 -2.46 -18.08 -0.44
N TYR A 16 -2.71 -18.17 -1.74
CA TYR A 16 -2.13 -17.33 -2.80
C TYR A 16 -2.72 -15.91 -2.85
N ARG A 17 -3.01 -15.30 -1.69
CA ARG A 17 -3.77 -14.04 -1.63
C ARG A 17 -3.07 -12.87 -2.29
N GLY A 18 -1.76 -12.72 -2.11
CA GLY A 18 -1.00 -11.66 -2.77
C GLY A 18 -0.89 -11.91 -4.27
N THR A 19 -0.69 -13.15 -4.71
CA THR A 19 -0.72 -13.51 -6.15
C THR A 19 -2.08 -13.21 -6.79
N VAL A 20 -3.19 -13.51 -6.11
CA VAL A 20 -4.54 -13.15 -6.60
C VAL A 20 -4.70 -11.63 -6.68
N LEU A 21 -4.22 -10.90 -5.67
CA LEU A 21 -4.20 -9.43 -5.71
C LEU A 21 -3.36 -8.90 -6.88
N ASP A 22 -2.17 -9.46 -7.14
CA ASP A 22 -1.35 -9.11 -8.31
C ASP A 22 -2.12 -9.32 -9.62
N LEU A 23 -2.71 -10.50 -9.79
CA LEU A 23 -3.46 -10.82 -11.01
C LEU A 23 -4.67 -9.92 -11.20
N GLN A 24 -5.35 -9.57 -10.11
CA GLN A 24 -6.44 -8.59 -10.14
C GLN A 24 -5.95 -7.20 -10.51
N VAL A 25 -4.80 -6.77 -9.98
CA VAL A 25 -4.16 -5.49 -10.35
C VAL A 25 -3.78 -5.50 -11.84
N VAL A 26 -3.19 -6.58 -12.34
CA VAL A 26 -2.86 -6.73 -13.77
C VAL A 26 -4.13 -6.67 -14.62
N ALA A 27 -5.16 -7.43 -14.26
CA ALA A 27 -6.43 -7.44 -14.99
C ALA A 27 -7.09 -6.06 -14.96
N LEU A 28 -7.08 -5.37 -13.82
CA LEU A 28 -7.58 -4.02 -13.69
C LEU A 28 -6.78 -3.06 -14.57
N ASN A 29 -5.45 -3.09 -14.51
CA ASN A 29 -4.58 -2.23 -15.31
C ASN A 29 -4.78 -2.44 -16.82
N LEU A 30 -5.02 -3.68 -17.26
CA LEU A 30 -5.24 -4.01 -18.67
C LEU A 30 -6.65 -3.68 -19.17
N VAL A 31 -7.69 -3.96 -18.38
CA VAL A 31 -9.10 -3.91 -18.84
C VAL A 31 -9.84 -2.69 -18.35
N ALA A 32 -9.61 -2.30 -17.10
CA ALA A 32 -10.32 -1.23 -16.42
C ALA A 32 -9.48 0.04 -16.27
N GLY A 33 -8.18 -0.01 -16.56
CA GLY A 33 -7.25 1.10 -16.34
C GLY A 33 -7.71 2.41 -16.96
N PRO A 34 -8.02 2.45 -18.28
CA PRO A 34 -8.56 3.66 -18.91
C PRO A 34 -9.86 4.10 -18.26
N ARG A 35 -10.85 3.20 -18.14
CA ARG A 35 -12.17 3.53 -17.57
C ARG A 35 -12.12 4.01 -16.12
N ALA A 36 -11.26 3.45 -15.29
CA ALA A 36 -11.10 3.82 -13.89
C ALA A 36 -10.41 5.19 -13.77
N THR A 37 -9.44 5.46 -14.64
CA THR A 37 -8.77 6.76 -14.72
C THR A 37 -9.73 7.82 -15.22
N ASP A 38 -10.49 7.53 -16.27
CA ASP A 38 -11.52 8.40 -16.82
C ASP A 38 -12.58 8.69 -15.75
N TRP A 39 -13.08 7.65 -15.06
CA TRP A 39 -14.08 7.82 -13.99
C TRP A 39 -13.58 8.70 -12.84
N VAL A 40 -12.33 8.55 -12.40
CA VAL A 40 -11.78 9.40 -11.34
C VAL A 40 -11.49 10.82 -11.83
N THR A 41 -10.99 10.97 -13.05
CA THR A 41 -10.76 12.28 -13.66
C THR A 41 -12.09 13.01 -13.85
N ASP A 42 -13.12 12.30 -14.29
CA ASP A 42 -14.50 12.77 -14.40
C ASP A 42 -15.06 13.14 -13.04
N LEU A 43 -14.88 12.28 -12.02
CA LEU A 43 -15.36 12.57 -10.67
C LEU A 43 -14.75 13.86 -10.11
N ILE A 44 -13.48 14.13 -10.41
CA ILE A 44 -12.79 15.36 -10.02
C ILE A 44 -13.23 16.53 -10.92
N SER A 45 -13.34 16.34 -12.23
CA SER A 45 -13.65 17.42 -13.18
C SER A 45 -15.12 17.87 -13.12
N TYR A 46 -16.06 16.97 -12.82
CA TYR A 46 -17.48 17.25 -12.63
C TYR A 46 -17.82 17.77 -11.23
N ALA A 47 -16.85 17.88 -10.32
CA ALA A 47 -17.08 18.51 -9.04
C ALA A 47 -17.51 19.98 -9.25
N PRO A 48 -18.55 20.46 -8.56
CA PRO A 48 -19.18 21.75 -8.84
C PRO A 48 -18.29 22.95 -8.54
N ASP A 49 -17.31 22.79 -7.66
CA ASP A 49 -16.39 23.83 -7.21
C ASP A 49 -15.05 23.23 -6.77
N GLU A 50 -14.01 24.08 -6.71
CA GLU A 50 -12.65 23.71 -6.25
C GLU A 50 -12.69 23.09 -4.84
N ARG A 51 -13.65 23.52 -4.03
CA ARG A 51 -13.88 23.01 -2.68
C ARG A 51 -14.23 21.53 -2.68
N THR A 52 -15.16 21.11 -3.55
CA THR A 52 -15.56 19.70 -3.67
C THR A 52 -14.44 18.87 -4.29
N GLN A 53 -13.67 19.43 -5.22
CA GLN A 53 -12.47 18.77 -5.77
C GLN A 53 -11.45 18.47 -4.66
N GLY A 54 -11.12 19.48 -3.85
CA GLY A 54 -10.24 19.34 -2.70
C GLY A 54 -10.74 18.28 -1.72
N LEU A 55 -12.04 18.25 -1.44
CA LEU A 55 -12.64 17.23 -0.56
C LEU A 55 -12.47 15.81 -1.12
N ILE A 56 -12.75 15.58 -2.40
CA ILE A 56 -12.64 14.27 -3.04
C ILE A 56 -11.18 13.78 -2.96
N VAL A 57 -10.23 14.64 -3.34
CA VAL A 57 -8.79 14.33 -3.27
C VAL A 57 -8.34 14.09 -1.83
N GLY A 58 -8.78 14.93 -0.90
CA GLY A 58 -8.44 14.83 0.52
C GLY A 58 -9.00 13.57 1.19
N ILE A 59 -10.23 13.16 0.87
CA ILE A 59 -10.80 11.89 1.34
C ILE A 59 -10.05 10.71 0.72
N GLY A 60 -9.79 10.73 -0.58
CA GLY A 60 -9.08 9.66 -1.27
C GLY A 60 -7.68 9.45 -0.70
N THR A 61 -6.91 10.53 -0.55
CA THR A 61 -5.55 10.48 0.04
C THR A 61 -5.57 10.16 1.54
N GLY A 62 -6.60 10.62 2.27
CA GLY A 62 -6.81 10.25 3.66
C GLY A 62 -7.09 8.75 3.84
N ALA A 63 -7.89 8.16 2.96
CA ALA A 63 -8.09 6.72 2.92
C ALA A 63 -6.76 5.99 2.62
N MET A 64 -5.97 6.48 1.67
CA MET A 64 -4.65 5.90 1.36
C MET A 64 -3.68 5.94 2.54
N LEU A 65 -3.77 6.97 3.38
CA LEU A 65 -2.96 7.12 4.58
C LEU A 65 -3.43 6.18 5.72
N LEU A 66 -4.74 6.03 5.92
CA LEU A 66 -5.31 5.33 7.08
C LEU A 66 -5.48 3.82 6.87
N LEU A 67 -5.86 3.37 5.66
CA LEU A 67 -6.15 1.97 5.36
C LEU A 67 -4.97 1.02 5.64
N PRO A 68 -3.70 1.36 5.33
CA PRO A 68 -2.57 0.49 5.66
C PRO A 68 -2.40 0.24 7.16
N ALA A 69 -2.59 1.28 7.99
CA ALA A 69 -2.48 1.16 9.44
C ALA A 69 -3.63 0.31 10.01
N LEU A 70 -4.85 0.50 9.51
CA LEU A 70 -5.99 -0.35 9.86
C LEU A 70 -5.74 -1.81 9.48
N ALA A 71 -5.30 -2.06 8.25
CA ALA A 71 -4.96 -3.41 7.79
C ALA A 71 -3.87 -4.07 8.63
N ALA A 72 -2.82 -3.31 8.98
CA ALA A 72 -1.74 -3.75 9.84
C ALA A 72 -2.28 -4.22 11.20
N VAL A 73 -3.12 -3.42 11.87
CA VAL A 73 -3.71 -3.78 13.16
C VAL A 73 -4.61 -5.01 13.05
N LEU A 74 -5.49 -5.05 12.03
CA LEU A 74 -6.47 -6.11 11.85
C LEU A 74 -5.83 -7.46 11.51
N LYS A 75 -4.77 -7.49 10.70
CA LYS A 75 -4.14 -8.74 10.24
C LYS A 75 -3.03 -9.25 11.14
N ARG A 76 -2.39 -8.38 11.93
CA ARG A 76 -1.17 -8.70 12.70
C ARG A 76 -1.23 -10.03 13.42
N ARG A 77 -2.28 -10.27 14.22
CA ARG A 77 -2.37 -11.47 15.06
C ARG A 77 -2.38 -12.77 14.28
N ARG A 78 -3.23 -12.84 13.26
CA ARG A 78 -3.34 -14.07 12.46
C ARG A 78 -2.13 -14.33 11.60
N THR A 79 -1.53 -13.29 11.03
CA THR A 79 -0.27 -13.46 10.30
C THR A 79 0.83 -13.94 11.24
N GLN A 80 0.96 -13.37 12.44
CA GLN A 80 1.95 -13.83 13.43
C GLN A 80 1.69 -15.27 13.91
N ALA A 81 0.43 -15.66 14.11
CA ALA A 81 0.06 -17.05 14.44
C ALA A 81 0.42 -18.03 13.30
N ARG A 82 0.20 -17.63 12.04
CA ARG A 82 0.60 -18.43 10.86
C ARG A 82 2.12 -18.54 10.75
N LEU A 83 2.85 -17.46 11.01
CA LEU A 83 4.32 -17.47 11.01
C LEU A 83 4.90 -18.32 12.15
N ALA A 84 4.28 -18.31 13.33
CA ALA A 84 4.67 -19.18 14.45
C ALA A 84 4.48 -20.67 14.10
N ALA A 85 3.32 -21.03 13.53
CA ALA A 85 3.05 -22.39 13.09
C ALA A 85 4.01 -22.86 11.97
N LEU A 86 4.42 -21.96 11.08
CA LEU A 86 5.43 -22.26 10.06
C LEU A 86 6.84 -22.43 10.66
N ALA A 87 7.21 -21.60 11.65
CA ALA A 87 8.50 -21.71 12.33
C ALA A 87 8.64 -23.08 13.02
N GLU A 88 7.57 -23.54 13.68
CA GLU A 88 7.49 -24.87 14.30
C GLU A 88 7.66 -25.99 13.26
N GLN A 89 7.04 -25.87 12.08
CA GLN A 89 7.17 -26.85 11.00
C GLN A 89 8.58 -26.90 10.38
N GLU A 90 9.25 -25.74 10.29
CA GLU A 90 10.60 -25.64 9.73
C GLU A 90 11.69 -25.98 10.77
N GLY A 91 11.32 -26.21 12.04
CA GLY A 91 12.25 -26.47 13.13
C GLY A 91 13.12 -25.26 13.49
N VAL A 92 12.66 -24.05 13.16
CA VAL A 92 13.37 -22.79 13.42
C VAL A 92 12.72 -22.09 14.59
N GLU A 93 13.52 -21.55 15.51
CA GLU A 93 13.02 -20.85 16.70
C GLU A 93 12.09 -19.69 16.33
N ARG A 94 12.41 -18.98 15.24
CA ARG A 94 11.57 -17.89 14.74
C ARG A 94 11.85 -17.56 13.28
N ILE A 95 10.80 -17.45 12.49
CA ILE A 95 10.88 -16.81 11.17
C ILE A 95 10.94 -15.30 11.39
N GLN A 96 12.16 -14.75 11.38
CA GLN A 96 12.34 -13.30 11.34
C GLN A 96 12.04 -12.79 9.94
N LEU A 97 11.08 -11.88 9.86
CA LEU A 97 10.83 -11.11 8.65
C LEU A 97 12.00 -10.14 8.50
N ARG A 98 12.99 -10.51 7.70
CA ARG A 98 14.09 -9.60 7.35
C ARG A 98 13.49 -8.41 6.60
N THR A 99 13.28 -7.32 7.32
CA THR A 99 13.11 -5.98 6.78
C THR A 99 14.43 -5.59 6.12
N GLY A 100 14.67 -6.07 4.89
CA GLY A 100 15.80 -5.65 4.08
C GLY A 100 15.65 -4.19 3.62
N CYS A 101 16.59 -3.71 2.79
CA CYS A 101 16.58 -2.34 2.23
C CYS A 101 15.26 -1.95 1.54
N LEU A 102 14.48 -2.94 1.08
CA LEU A 102 13.17 -2.73 0.47
C LEU A 102 12.13 -2.20 1.48
N PHE A 103 12.20 -2.62 2.76
CA PHE A 103 11.33 -2.17 3.85
C PHE A 103 12.01 -1.05 4.66
N ASN A 104 12.49 -0.01 3.97
CA ASN A 104 13.06 1.14 4.65
C ASN A 104 11.92 2.04 5.18
N PRO A 105 11.84 2.28 6.50
CA PRO A 105 10.80 3.13 7.10
C PRO A 105 10.84 4.57 6.57
N ILE A 106 11.99 5.03 6.08
CA ILE A 106 12.13 6.37 5.49
C ILE A 106 11.27 6.51 4.24
N PHE A 107 11.28 5.54 3.32
CA PHE A 107 10.45 5.61 2.11
C PHE A 107 8.97 5.64 2.45
N TYR A 108 8.56 4.79 3.39
CA TYR A 108 7.17 4.72 3.83
C TYR A 108 6.73 6.04 4.50
N LEU A 109 7.58 6.60 5.36
CA LEU A 109 7.35 7.91 5.97
C LEU A 109 7.24 9.02 4.91
N SER A 110 8.11 9.04 3.90
CA SER A 110 8.03 10.01 2.80
C SER A 110 6.70 9.93 2.05
N VAL A 111 6.20 8.73 1.75
CA VAL A 111 4.88 8.55 1.13
C VAL A 111 3.79 9.13 2.02
N ASN A 112 3.82 8.79 3.32
CA ASN A 112 2.83 9.27 4.28
C ASN A 112 2.86 10.79 4.45
N LEU A 113 4.03 11.42 4.38
CA LEU A 113 4.15 12.88 4.41
C LEU A 113 3.52 13.51 3.17
N ILE A 114 3.79 12.97 1.97
CA ILE A 114 3.16 13.44 0.73
C ILE A 114 1.64 13.30 0.81
N LEU A 115 1.15 12.14 1.24
CA LEU A 115 -0.29 11.90 1.44
C LEU A 115 -0.89 12.84 2.49
N GLY A 116 -0.18 13.06 3.61
CA GLY A 116 -0.62 13.96 4.66
C GLY A 116 -0.69 15.42 4.20
N CYS A 117 0.26 15.87 3.38
CA CYS A 117 0.21 17.18 2.74
C CYS A 117 -0.99 17.28 1.77
N ALA A 118 -1.27 16.24 0.98
CA ALA A 118 -2.42 16.21 0.09
C ALA A 118 -3.75 16.22 0.86
N VAL A 119 -3.84 15.53 2.00
CA VAL A 119 -4.98 15.59 2.92
C VAL A 119 -5.17 17.01 3.45
N VAL A 120 -4.10 17.66 3.90
CA VAL A 120 -4.16 19.04 4.40
C VAL A 120 -4.56 20.02 3.29
N ALA A 121 -4.03 19.87 2.08
CA ALA A 121 -4.39 20.72 0.95
C ALA A 121 -5.88 20.54 0.55
N GLY A 122 -6.38 19.30 0.56
CA GLY A 122 -7.76 19.00 0.16
C GLY A 122 -8.81 19.32 1.23
N ILE A 123 -8.54 18.99 2.50
CA ILE A 123 -9.51 19.10 3.60
C ILE A 123 -9.28 20.37 4.45
N GLY A 124 -8.04 20.85 4.54
CA GLY A 124 -7.67 22.00 5.37
C GLY A 124 -8.51 23.25 5.09
N PRO A 125 -8.67 23.69 3.83
CA PRO A 125 -9.51 24.84 3.49
C PRO A 125 -10.99 24.67 3.91
N LEU A 126 -11.49 23.44 4.03
CA LEU A 126 -12.87 23.15 4.45
C LEU A 126 -13.06 23.30 5.95
N VAL A 127 -12.06 22.87 6.72
CA VAL A 127 -12.12 22.78 8.18
C VAL A 127 -11.70 24.10 8.82
N PHE A 128 -10.65 24.73 8.28
CA PHE A 128 -10.06 25.94 8.84
C PHE A 128 -10.41 27.19 8.03
N GLY A 129 -10.86 27.07 6.77
CA GLY A 129 -11.05 28.21 5.87
C GLY A 129 -9.77 28.57 5.12
N SER A 130 -9.90 29.02 3.86
CA SER A 130 -8.78 29.42 3.00
C SER A 130 -7.90 30.48 3.66
N ASP A 131 -8.52 31.53 4.19
CA ASP A 131 -7.81 32.70 4.72
C ASP A 131 -7.01 32.40 5.99
N LEU A 132 -7.40 31.35 6.74
CA LEU A 132 -6.65 30.88 7.91
C LEU A 132 -5.51 29.94 7.50
N MET A 133 -5.69 29.15 6.45
CA MET A 133 -4.63 28.29 5.91
C MET A 133 -3.44 29.08 5.36
N ASP A 134 -3.67 30.31 4.90
CA ASP A 134 -2.60 31.23 4.47
C ASP A 134 -1.84 31.86 5.64
N ARG A 135 -2.35 31.73 6.88
CA ARG A 135 -1.67 32.22 8.08
C ARG A 135 -0.70 31.15 8.60
N GLY A 136 0.56 31.54 8.76
CA GLY A 136 1.59 30.68 9.32
C GLY A 136 1.23 30.08 10.69
N GLU A 137 0.43 30.79 11.49
CA GLU A 137 -0.04 30.35 12.81
C GLU A 137 -0.91 29.09 12.78
N VAL A 138 -1.65 28.85 11.69
CA VAL A 138 -2.49 27.65 11.51
C VAL A 138 -1.74 26.62 10.67
N PHE A 139 -1.08 27.06 9.61
CA PHE A 139 -0.36 26.19 8.70
C PHE A 139 0.78 25.42 9.38
N VAL A 140 1.62 26.11 10.18
CA VAL A 140 2.80 25.48 10.81
C VAL A 140 2.41 24.37 11.79
N PRO A 141 1.50 24.58 12.77
CA PRO A 141 1.05 23.50 13.65
C PRO A 141 0.38 22.33 12.89
N LEU A 142 -0.35 22.63 11.82
CA LEU A 142 -1.01 21.60 11.02
C LEU A 142 0.00 20.69 10.30
N ILE A 143 1.05 21.27 9.70
CA ILE A 143 2.14 20.50 9.09
C ILE A 143 2.92 19.69 10.13
N LEU A 144 3.18 20.25 11.32
CA LEU A 144 3.78 19.49 12.43
C LEU A 144 2.87 18.32 12.85
N GLY A 145 1.55 18.53 12.87
CA GLY A 145 0.55 17.48 13.09
C GLY A 145 0.62 16.38 12.04
N VAL A 146 0.78 16.72 10.76
CA VAL A 146 1.00 15.75 9.67
C VAL A 146 2.26 14.93 9.92
N ILE A 147 3.38 15.56 10.30
CA ILE A 147 4.63 14.84 10.57
C ILE A 147 4.43 13.84 11.71
N VAL A 148 3.84 14.26 12.83
CA VAL A 148 3.56 13.39 13.97
C VAL A 148 2.63 12.24 13.57
N ALA A 149 1.56 12.53 12.83
CA ALA A 149 0.61 11.53 12.35
C ALA A 149 1.28 10.51 11.42
N SER A 150 2.12 10.96 10.49
CA SER A 150 2.84 10.10 9.54
C SER A 150 3.90 9.23 10.23
N VAL A 151 4.59 9.77 11.25
CA VAL A 151 5.48 8.97 12.10
C VAL A 151 4.69 7.93 12.88
N TRP A 152 3.59 8.31 13.51
CA TRP A 152 2.73 7.40 14.28
C TRP A 152 2.16 6.27 13.40
N GLN A 153 1.65 6.62 12.22
CA GLN A 153 1.15 5.68 11.22
C GLN A 153 2.25 4.70 10.80
N THR A 154 3.47 5.21 10.52
CA THR A 154 4.64 4.39 10.18
C THR A 154 4.97 3.43 11.30
N VAL A 155 4.96 3.88 12.56
CA VAL A 155 5.18 3.02 13.73
C VAL A 155 4.13 1.92 13.80
N ILE A 156 2.84 2.23 13.64
CA ILE A 156 1.76 1.21 13.67
C ILE A 156 2.02 0.12 12.62
N VAL A 157 2.35 0.52 11.41
CA VAL A 157 2.59 -0.40 10.29
C VAL A 157 3.85 -1.22 10.54
N TYR A 158 4.93 -0.63 11.06
CA TYR A 158 6.14 -1.41 11.36
C TYR A 158 5.97 -2.36 12.55
N ARG A 159 5.13 -1.99 13.52
CA ARG A 159 4.75 -2.91 14.60
C ARG A 159 4.05 -4.16 14.08
N TYR A 160 3.45 -4.17 12.88
CA TYR A 160 2.93 -5.41 12.28
C TYR A 160 4.01 -6.49 12.12
N PHE A 161 5.24 -6.10 11.78
CA PHE A 161 6.37 -7.01 11.60
C PHE A 161 6.97 -7.49 12.92
N GLU A 162 6.76 -6.73 14.00
CA GLU A 162 7.20 -7.10 15.33
C GLU A 162 6.36 -8.23 15.94
N PRO A 163 6.99 -9.12 16.72
CA PRO A 163 6.27 -10.20 17.39
C PRO A 163 5.28 -9.60 18.38
N LEU A 164 4.16 -10.29 18.57
CA LEU A 164 3.23 -9.90 19.62
C LEU A 164 3.82 -10.22 21.00
N PRO A 165 3.69 -9.32 21.97
CA PRO A 165 4.09 -9.63 23.34
C PRO A 165 3.20 -10.76 23.89
N ALA A 166 3.81 -11.73 24.58
CA ALA A 166 3.14 -12.93 25.09
C ALA A 166 1.94 -12.62 26.01
N LYS A 167 1.90 -11.43 26.63
CA LYS A 167 0.84 -10.99 27.56
C LYS A 167 -0.29 -10.19 26.91
N ALA A 168 -0.31 -10.01 25.59
CA ALA A 168 -1.32 -9.17 24.95
C ALA A 168 -2.69 -9.86 24.98
N ARG A 169 -3.62 -9.38 25.82
CA ARG A 169 -5.03 -9.83 25.83
C ARG A 169 -5.74 -9.36 24.55
N PRO A 170 -6.06 -10.24 23.60
CA PRO A 170 -6.77 -9.87 22.38
C PRO A 170 -8.22 -9.52 22.67
N SER A 171 -8.79 -8.63 21.86
CA SER A 171 -10.23 -8.71 21.59
C SER A 171 -10.51 -9.94 20.72
N ARG A 172 -11.60 -10.66 21.03
CA ARG A 172 -12.04 -11.84 20.23
C ARG A 172 -12.21 -11.53 18.74
N PHE A 173 -12.53 -10.29 18.41
CA PHE A 173 -12.69 -9.84 17.03
C PHE A 173 -11.38 -9.91 16.23
N LEU A 174 -10.24 -9.46 16.80
CA LEU A 174 -8.94 -9.46 16.10
C LEU A 174 -8.39 -10.86 15.84
N GLU A 175 -8.96 -11.89 16.47
CA GLU A 175 -8.64 -13.30 16.22
C GLU A 175 -9.57 -13.95 15.19
N SER A 176 -10.66 -13.27 14.83
CA SER A 176 -11.69 -13.79 13.93
C SER A 176 -11.25 -13.76 12.47
N ARG A 177 -11.92 -14.57 11.63
CA ARG A 177 -11.78 -14.53 10.16
C ARG A 177 -12.26 -13.19 9.58
N ALA A 178 -13.22 -12.55 10.25
CA ALA A 178 -13.79 -11.29 9.81
C ALA A 178 -12.78 -10.14 9.88
N ALA A 179 -11.99 -10.05 10.95
CA ALA A 179 -10.94 -9.02 11.06
C ALA A 179 -9.87 -9.19 9.97
N GLU A 180 -9.47 -10.43 9.70
CA GLU A 180 -8.52 -10.72 8.61
C GLU A 180 -9.08 -10.35 7.24
N PHE A 181 -10.34 -10.70 6.95
CA PHE A 181 -11.02 -10.33 5.71
C PHE A 181 -11.14 -8.81 5.57
N LEU A 182 -11.48 -8.10 6.65
CA LEU A 182 -11.55 -6.65 6.64
C LEU A 182 -10.18 -6.03 6.38
N GLY A 183 -9.12 -6.57 6.98
CA GLY A 183 -7.75 -6.15 6.69
C GLY A 183 -7.34 -6.43 5.24
N ASP A 184 -7.75 -7.57 4.67
CA ASP A 184 -7.53 -7.88 3.25
C ASP A 184 -8.26 -6.87 2.35
N ALA A 185 -9.51 -6.51 2.69
CA ALA A 185 -10.28 -5.49 1.99
C ALA A 185 -9.63 -4.10 2.10
N CYS A 186 -9.13 -3.71 3.28
CA CYS A 186 -8.41 -2.46 3.45
C CYS A 186 -7.17 -2.38 2.53
N ILE A 187 -6.38 -3.45 2.45
CA ILE A 187 -5.21 -3.50 1.56
C ILE A 187 -5.67 -3.45 0.10
N TYR A 188 -6.71 -4.20 -0.26
CA TYR A 188 -7.25 -4.21 -1.61
C TYR A 188 -7.68 -2.81 -2.05
N VAL A 189 -8.55 -2.15 -1.28
CA VAL A 189 -9.01 -0.79 -1.56
C VAL A 189 -7.84 0.18 -1.63
N ASN A 190 -6.90 0.11 -0.68
CA ASN A 190 -5.70 0.94 -0.71
C ASN A 190 -4.89 0.74 -1.99
N THR A 191 -4.72 -0.52 -2.42
CA THR A 191 -4.03 -0.87 -3.66
C THR A 191 -4.74 -0.27 -4.86
N MET A 192 -6.08 -0.36 -4.92
CA MET A 192 -6.86 0.24 -6.01
C MET A 192 -6.70 1.76 -6.05
N LEU A 193 -6.74 2.46 -4.90
CA LEU A 193 -6.54 3.90 -4.84
C LEU A 193 -5.15 4.30 -5.34
N PHE A 194 -4.10 3.60 -4.90
CA PHE A 194 -2.75 3.81 -5.42
C PHE A 194 -2.66 3.53 -6.92
N GLN A 195 -3.28 2.46 -7.43
CA GLN A 195 -3.30 2.17 -8.87
C GLN A 195 -4.00 3.28 -9.67
N VAL A 196 -5.12 3.81 -9.19
CA VAL A 196 -5.81 4.93 -9.86
C VAL A 196 -4.91 6.15 -9.93
N VAL A 197 -4.34 6.60 -8.80
CA VAL A 197 -3.41 7.74 -8.78
C VAL A 197 -2.24 7.49 -9.74
N TRP A 198 -1.73 6.27 -9.74
CA TRP A 198 -0.60 5.87 -10.56
C TRP A 198 -0.93 5.83 -12.06
N LEU A 199 -2.14 5.40 -12.42
CA LEU A 199 -2.63 5.44 -13.80
C LEU A 199 -2.89 6.89 -14.25
N THR A 200 -3.43 7.75 -13.39
CA THR A 200 -3.58 9.19 -13.68
C THR A 200 -2.23 9.87 -13.89
N VAL A 201 -1.20 9.51 -13.12
CA VAL A 201 0.17 9.97 -13.40
C VAL A 201 0.69 9.39 -14.72
N ALA A 202 0.33 8.15 -15.06
CA ALA A 202 0.76 7.54 -16.31
C ALA A 202 0.03 8.06 -17.55
N THR A 203 -1.06 8.82 -17.42
CA THR A 203 -1.73 9.49 -18.55
C THR A 203 -1.12 10.84 -18.88
N THR A 204 -0.23 11.40 -18.05
CA THR A 204 0.53 12.58 -18.47
C THR A 204 1.42 12.21 -19.64
N GLN A 205 1.31 12.95 -20.74
CA GLN A 205 2.07 12.68 -21.96
C GLN A 205 3.56 12.82 -21.67
N PHE A 206 4.28 11.71 -21.78
CA PHE A 206 5.74 11.70 -21.73
C PHE A 206 6.27 11.79 -23.17
N GLU A 207 7.14 12.76 -23.44
CA GLU A 207 7.83 12.85 -24.73
C GLU A 207 8.60 11.54 -25.02
N PRO A 208 8.76 11.11 -26.27
CA PRO A 208 9.54 9.92 -26.59
C PRO A 208 10.97 10.00 -26.03
N VAL A 209 11.53 8.85 -25.64
CA VAL A 209 12.91 8.81 -25.13
C VAL A 209 13.89 9.16 -26.25
N THR A 210 14.63 10.26 -26.10
CA THR A 210 15.53 10.77 -27.14
C THR A 210 16.98 10.33 -26.97
N SER A 211 17.38 9.90 -25.76
CA SER A 211 18.76 9.50 -25.46
C SER A 211 18.83 8.37 -24.43
N VAL A 212 19.98 7.67 -24.37
CA VAL A 212 20.24 6.63 -23.38
C VAL A 212 20.22 7.20 -21.95
N GLN A 213 20.72 8.42 -21.76
CA GLN A 213 20.69 9.10 -20.45
C GLN A 213 19.26 9.42 -20.02
N ASP A 214 18.42 9.89 -20.95
CA ASP A 214 16.99 10.11 -20.73
C ASP A 214 16.27 8.80 -20.37
N ALA A 215 16.62 7.69 -21.06
CA ALA A 215 16.10 6.36 -20.75
C ALA A 215 16.41 5.94 -19.30
N PHE A 216 17.66 6.10 -18.86
CA PHE A 216 18.06 5.77 -17.48
C PHE A 216 17.41 6.68 -16.44
N GLY A 217 17.31 7.98 -16.71
CA GLY A 217 16.65 8.93 -15.80
C GLY A 217 15.18 8.60 -15.59
N ARG A 218 14.46 8.30 -16.67
CA ARG A 218 13.05 7.91 -16.63
C ARG A 218 12.82 6.55 -15.99
N LEU A 219 13.69 5.58 -16.29
CA LEU A 219 13.64 4.26 -15.65
C LEU A 219 13.85 4.39 -14.14
N PHE A 220 14.79 5.25 -13.70
CA PHE A 220 15.03 5.52 -12.28
C PHE A 220 13.80 6.16 -11.61
N TYR A 221 13.22 7.19 -12.24
CA TYR A 221 12.01 7.84 -11.73
C TYR A 221 10.84 6.85 -11.59
N ILE A 222 10.57 6.05 -12.62
CA ILE A 222 9.49 5.06 -12.56
C ILE A 222 9.80 3.94 -11.60
N PHE A 223 11.03 3.47 -11.53
CA PHE A 223 11.39 2.47 -10.53
C PHE A 223 11.13 3.02 -9.13
N PHE A 224 11.54 4.25 -8.87
CA PHE A 224 11.32 4.92 -7.59
C PHE A 224 9.85 5.14 -7.30
N ALA A 225 9.08 5.61 -8.28
CA ALA A 225 7.70 5.98 -8.10
C ALA A 225 6.76 4.76 -8.14
N ALA A 226 7.11 3.69 -8.87
CA ALA A 226 6.48 2.38 -8.76
C ALA A 226 6.77 1.75 -7.40
N LEU A 227 8.00 1.87 -6.87
CA LEU A 227 8.26 1.51 -5.48
C LEU A 227 7.39 2.36 -4.53
N LEU A 228 7.30 3.67 -4.75
CA LEU A 228 6.53 4.58 -3.91
C LEU A 228 5.03 4.26 -3.89
N ALA A 229 4.44 3.94 -5.05
CA ALA A 229 3.00 3.69 -5.19
C ALA A 229 2.62 2.23 -4.89
N TYR A 230 3.46 1.29 -5.29
CA TYR A 230 3.15 -0.14 -5.18
C TYR A 230 3.57 -0.75 -3.85
N PHE A 231 4.66 -0.28 -3.26
CA PHE A 231 5.23 -0.88 -2.08
C PHE A 231 4.38 -0.67 -0.81
N PRO A 232 3.85 0.53 -0.50
CA PRO A 232 3.04 0.75 0.70
C PRO A 232 1.83 -0.19 0.84
N PRO A 233 0.96 -0.37 -0.18
CA PRO A 233 -0.14 -1.34 -0.06
C PRO A 233 0.36 -2.78 0.04
N ARG A 234 1.45 -3.11 -0.66
CA ARG A 234 1.86 -4.49 -0.87
C ARG A 234 2.78 -5.04 0.21
N MET A 235 3.43 -4.16 0.97
CA MET A 235 4.33 -4.45 2.08
C MET A 235 3.77 -5.53 3.03
N LEU A 236 2.47 -5.48 3.34
CA LEU A 236 1.83 -6.42 4.27
C LEU A 236 1.65 -7.85 3.70
N TYR A 237 1.52 -7.98 2.38
CA TYR A 237 1.44 -9.28 1.68
C TYR A 237 2.82 -9.80 1.26
N LEU A 238 3.72 -8.89 0.90
CA LEU A 238 5.11 -9.20 0.51
C LEU A 238 5.81 -9.99 1.60
N VAL A 239 5.49 -9.76 2.88
CA VAL A 239 6.03 -10.54 3.99
C VAL A 239 5.71 -12.04 3.93
N GLU A 240 4.51 -12.41 3.50
CA GLU A 240 4.11 -13.82 3.38
C GLU A 240 4.65 -14.44 2.09
N GLU A 241 4.88 -13.62 1.05
CA GLU A 241 5.20 -14.08 -0.30
C GLU A 241 6.66 -13.89 -0.74
N LEU A 242 7.47 -13.01 -0.10
CA LEU A 242 8.87 -12.74 -0.48
C LEU A 242 9.76 -13.98 -0.42
N ARG A 243 9.37 -14.98 0.40
CA ARG A 243 10.06 -16.26 0.49
C ARG A 243 9.91 -17.09 -0.79
N ARG A 244 9.07 -16.66 -1.75
CA ARG A 244 8.81 -17.37 -3.00
C ARG A 244 9.23 -16.52 -4.20
N PRO A 245 9.96 -17.10 -5.17
CA PRO A 245 10.41 -16.38 -6.36
C PRO A 245 9.24 -15.85 -7.22
N ARG A 246 8.07 -16.51 -7.16
CA ARG A 246 6.86 -16.11 -7.90
C ARG A 246 6.34 -14.73 -7.49
N GLY A 247 6.48 -14.32 -6.24
CA GLY A 247 6.03 -13.00 -5.77
C GLY A 247 6.78 -11.84 -6.43
N TYR A 248 8.05 -12.04 -6.79
CA TYR A 248 8.82 -11.05 -7.53
C TYR A 248 8.36 -10.93 -8.99
N LEU A 249 8.04 -12.06 -9.62
CA LEU A 249 7.54 -12.08 -11.00
C LEU A 249 6.20 -11.35 -11.12
N THR A 250 5.28 -11.60 -10.19
CA THR A 250 3.96 -10.98 -10.21
C THR A 250 4.03 -9.50 -9.85
N LEU A 251 4.94 -9.10 -8.98
CA LEU A 251 5.26 -7.70 -8.70
C LEU A 251 5.80 -6.97 -9.95
N LEU A 252 6.71 -7.60 -10.70
CA LEU A 252 7.19 -7.05 -11.97
C LEU A 252 6.06 -6.97 -13.00
N LEU A 253 5.24 -8.01 -13.11
CA LEU A 253 4.12 -8.06 -14.06
C LEU A 253 3.07 -6.98 -13.77
N ALA A 254 2.75 -6.72 -12.51
CA ALA A 254 1.82 -5.67 -12.10
C ALA A 254 2.28 -4.27 -12.53
N ASN A 255 3.60 -4.06 -12.64
CA ASN A 255 4.21 -2.81 -13.08
C ASN A 255 4.59 -2.82 -14.58
N ALA A 256 4.50 -3.95 -15.27
CA ALA A 256 4.96 -4.12 -16.65
C ALA A 256 4.17 -3.26 -17.65
N ALA A 257 2.86 -3.09 -17.44
CA ALA A 257 2.03 -2.22 -18.27
C ALA A 257 2.53 -0.76 -18.29
N MET A 258 3.14 -0.31 -17.20
CA MET A 258 3.68 1.03 -17.10
C MET A 258 5.06 1.17 -17.74
N LEU A 259 5.92 0.17 -17.52
CA LEU A 259 7.20 0.09 -18.23
C LEU A 259 6.96 0.14 -19.73
N TYR A 260 5.96 -0.59 -20.23
CA TYR A 260 5.58 -0.55 -21.65
C TYR A 260 5.21 0.86 -22.13
N ARG A 261 4.32 1.57 -21.41
CA ARG A 261 3.92 2.95 -21.79
C ARG A 261 5.07 3.95 -21.76
N LEU A 262 6.02 3.80 -20.84
CA LEU A 262 7.21 4.65 -20.79
C LEU A 262 8.09 4.48 -22.04
N PHE A 263 8.37 3.23 -22.41
CA PHE A 263 9.31 2.93 -23.48
C PHE A 263 8.72 3.24 -24.86
N VAL A 264 7.42 3.03 -25.03
CA VAL A 264 6.74 3.22 -26.31
C VAL A 264 6.22 4.65 -26.49
N GLY A 265 6.06 5.41 -25.39
CA GLY A 265 5.34 6.68 -25.39
C GLY A 265 3.83 6.44 -25.34
N GLY A 266 3.14 7.16 -24.46
CA GLY A 266 1.68 7.11 -24.35
C GLY A 266 1.04 8.23 -25.18
N GLY A 267 0.30 7.86 -26.22
CA GLY A 267 -0.71 8.69 -26.87
C GLY A 267 -2.07 8.51 -26.20
#